data_AF-A0A959RG20-F1
#
_entry.id   AF-A0A959RG20-F1
#
_cell.length_a   1.000
_cell.length_b   1.000
_cell.length_c   1.000
_cell.angle_alpha   90.00
_cell.angle_beta   90.00
_cell.angle_gamma   90.00
#
_symmetry.space_group_name_H-M   'P 1'
#
loop_
_entity.id
_entity.type
_entity.pdbx_description
1 polymer ?
#
loop_
_entity_poly.entity_id
_entity_poly.type
_entity_poly.pdbx_seq_one_letter_code
_entity_poly.pdbx_strand_id
1 'polypeptide(L)'
;MKIENKPGVYWWWMGSAVDSANILYNLKNFAEVGIGTVHIIPIYGVEGEEEKYIDFLSSKWMNMLSFTIEEARKLNLNVDMSTTTGWPFGGSHVTSEYAAKRLEYKIIHANENKIVSEKFEFEKIIASVAFSENNEKILLNDKIDSSNNLTWKVPKGNWKVYILGYNGTGQKVKRAAPGNEGLVLDPFSANGMNYYLTRYDSAFSNFSISDNFRAQYHDSYEYYNADYSDSLFKYFKKLNGYDLLDYLPILFGDSTDENTIRIKADYRKTISELHIKYISTWNNWAHKKGWITRNQAHGAPANLLDLYAASDIPETETFGSRQYKIPGIRFIEEENSTSEPLNPLVLKFASS
;
A
#
# COMPACT_ATOMS: atom_id res chain seq x y z
N MET A 1 32.91 16.31 0.25
CA MET A 1 31.60 16.19 0.92
C MET A 1 31.29 14.70 1.04
N LYS A 2 30.83 14.22 2.20
CA LYS A 2 30.42 12.81 2.34
C LYS A 2 29.16 12.53 1.51
N ILE A 3 28.97 11.30 1.03
CA ILE A 3 27.87 10.97 0.11
C ILE A 3 26.50 11.18 0.74
N GLU A 4 26.38 10.96 2.06
CA GLU A 4 25.16 11.19 2.84
C GLU A 4 24.71 12.66 2.92
N ASN A 5 25.61 13.61 2.63
CA ASN A 5 25.30 15.05 2.64
C ASN A 5 24.92 15.58 1.25
N LYS A 6 24.95 14.72 0.22
CA LYS A 6 24.59 15.09 -1.15
C LYS A 6 23.11 14.82 -1.41
N PRO A 7 22.43 15.62 -2.25
CA PRO A 7 21.05 15.35 -2.62
C PRO A 7 20.93 14.06 -3.45
N GLY A 8 19.74 13.45 -3.38
CA GLY A 8 19.32 12.38 -4.28
C GLY A 8 18.42 12.89 -5.41
N VAL A 9 18.19 12.07 -6.42
CA VAL A 9 17.28 12.37 -7.53
C VAL A 9 16.41 11.17 -7.87
N TYR A 10 15.12 11.43 -8.13
CA TYR A 10 14.22 10.44 -8.73
C TYR A 10 14.59 10.27 -10.19
N TRP A 11 14.82 9.03 -10.60
CA TRP A 11 15.23 8.68 -11.95
C TRP A 11 14.24 7.71 -12.56
N TRP A 12 13.29 8.28 -13.29
CA TRP A 12 12.20 7.53 -13.91
C TRP A 12 12.69 6.78 -15.15
N TRP A 13 12.52 5.46 -15.12
CA TRP A 13 12.85 4.58 -16.24
C TRP A 13 11.57 4.32 -17.04
N MET A 14 11.28 5.22 -17.98
CA MET A 14 10.10 5.14 -18.86
C MET A 14 10.15 3.86 -19.71
N GLY A 15 9.19 2.97 -19.51
CA GLY A 15 9.11 1.67 -20.21
C GLY A 15 10.30 0.74 -19.88
N SER A 16 11.11 1.12 -18.90
CA SER A 16 12.48 0.63 -18.72
C SER A 16 13.30 0.59 -20.01
N ALA A 17 13.06 1.51 -20.96
CA ALA A 17 13.72 1.59 -22.26
C ALA A 17 15.16 2.13 -22.13
N VAL A 18 15.97 1.52 -21.27
CA VAL A 18 17.33 1.94 -20.95
C VAL A 18 18.37 1.08 -21.65
N ASP A 19 19.53 1.65 -21.89
CA ASP A 19 20.73 0.96 -22.36
C ASP A 19 21.97 1.42 -21.59
N SER A 20 23.03 0.61 -21.65
CA SER A 20 24.26 0.85 -20.89
C SER A 20 24.96 2.16 -21.24
N ALA A 21 24.90 2.61 -22.50
CA ALA A 21 25.57 3.83 -22.93
C ALA A 21 24.87 5.07 -22.32
N ASN A 22 23.54 5.11 -22.40
CA ASN A 22 22.73 6.18 -21.82
C ASN A 22 22.71 6.14 -20.29
N ILE A 23 22.73 4.96 -19.66
CA ILE A 23 22.90 4.84 -18.21
C ILE A 23 24.22 5.48 -17.77
N LEU A 24 25.34 5.10 -18.39
CA LEU A 24 26.65 5.64 -18.02
C LEU A 24 26.74 7.15 -18.25
N TYR A 25 26.16 7.64 -19.36
CA TYR A 25 26.07 9.06 -19.64
C TYR A 25 25.34 9.81 -18.50
N ASN A 26 24.15 9.35 -18.11
CA ASN A 26 23.38 9.99 -17.04
C ASN A 26 24.10 9.95 -15.69
N LEU A 27 24.67 8.80 -15.30
CA LEU A 27 25.40 8.67 -14.05
C LEU A 27 26.60 9.63 -13.96
N LYS A 28 27.36 9.81 -15.07
CA LYS A 28 28.46 10.78 -15.13
C LYS A 28 27.96 12.22 -14.91
N ASN A 29 26.88 12.60 -15.58
CA ASN A 29 26.27 13.93 -15.41
C ASN A 29 25.78 14.16 -13.97
N PHE A 30 25.11 13.18 -13.37
CA PHE A 30 24.68 13.26 -11.97
C PHE A 30 25.87 13.42 -11.00
N ALA A 31 26.93 12.64 -11.19
CA ALA A 31 28.13 12.74 -10.37
C ALA A 31 28.84 14.10 -10.51
N GLU A 32 28.93 14.62 -11.74
CA GLU A 32 29.57 15.90 -12.06
C GLU A 32 28.87 17.08 -11.35
N VAL A 33 27.53 17.09 -11.33
CA VAL A 33 26.76 18.15 -10.66
C VAL A 33 26.58 17.93 -9.15
N GLY A 34 27.18 16.87 -8.60
CA GLY A 34 27.24 16.65 -7.16
C GLY A 34 26.07 15.87 -6.55
N ILE A 35 25.24 15.18 -7.36
CA ILE A 35 24.28 14.20 -6.85
C ILE A 35 25.02 13.08 -6.10
N GLY A 36 24.40 12.55 -5.04
CA GLY A 36 24.94 11.43 -4.27
C GLY A 36 24.16 10.14 -4.41
N THR A 37 22.88 10.22 -4.80
CA THR A 37 22.01 9.04 -4.92
C THR A 37 21.10 9.18 -6.14
N VAL A 38 20.97 8.12 -6.93
CA VAL A 38 19.93 7.99 -7.95
C VAL A 38 18.90 6.97 -7.49
N HIS A 39 17.62 7.27 -7.65
CA HIS A 39 16.52 6.38 -7.28
C HIS A 39 15.81 5.91 -8.53
N ILE A 40 15.99 4.64 -8.88
CA ILE A 40 15.38 4.02 -10.05
C ILE A 40 13.89 3.76 -9.80
N ILE A 41 13.04 4.37 -10.62
CA ILE A 41 11.59 4.22 -10.59
C ILE A 41 11.12 3.76 -11.97
N PRO A 42 10.93 2.45 -12.20
CA PRO A 42 10.37 1.96 -13.44
C PRO A 42 8.92 2.41 -13.57
N ILE A 43 8.55 2.95 -14.73
CA ILE A 43 7.22 3.50 -14.98
C ILE A 43 6.80 3.21 -16.44
N TYR A 44 5.54 3.49 -16.81
CA TYR A 44 5.04 3.34 -18.18
C TYR A 44 5.99 3.96 -19.22
N GLY A 45 5.93 3.45 -20.45
CA GLY A 45 6.82 3.87 -21.53
C GLY A 45 6.34 5.06 -22.34
N VAL A 46 7.20 5.49 -23.26
CA VAL A 46 6.93 6.56 -24.22
C VAL A 46 6.32 5.95 -25.47
N GLU A 47 5.14 6.44 -25.87
CA GLU A 47 4.45 5.97 -27.08
C GLU A 47 5.38 6.00 -28.31
N GLY A 48 5.42 4.89 -29.05
CA GLY A 48 6.28 4.71 -30.22
C GLY A 48 7.66 4.11 -29.93
N GLU A 49 7.98 3.88 -28.65
CA GLU A 49 9.25 3.28 -28.21
C GLU A 49 9.08 1.85 -27.67
N GLU A 50 7.95 1.20 -27.94
CA GLU A 50 7.57 -0.11 -27.37
C GLU A 50 8.60 -1.21 -27.66
N GLU A 51 9.24 -1.19 -28.83
CA GLU A 51 10.26 -2.16 -29.21
C GLU A 51 11.52 -2.10 -28.32
N LYS A 52 11.74 -0.96 -27.64
CA LYS A 52 12.86 -0.76 -26.72
C LYS A 52 12.54 -1.15 -25.28
N TYR A 53 11.28 -1.40 -24.95
CA TYR A 53 10.86 -1.68 -23.59
C TYR A 53 11.54 -2.92 -23.02
N ILE A 54 11.71 -2.91 -21.70
CA ILE A 54 12.29 -4.02 -20.97
C ILE A 54 11.37 -4.40 -19.83
N ASP A 55 10.87 -5.63 -19.85
CA ASP A 55 10.01 -6.14 -18.79
C ASP A 55 10.70 -6.08 -17.43
N PHE A 56 10.03 -5.47 -16.46
CA PHE A 56 10.52 -5.30 -15.11
C PHE A 56 10.88 -6.63 -14.45
N LEU A 57 12.08 -6.70 -13.87
CA LEU A 57 12.69 -7.89 -13.27
C LEU A 57 12.98 -9.06 -14.24
N SER A 58 12.87 -8.85 -15.55
CA SER A 58 13.43 -9.81 -16.52
C SER A 58 14.97 -9.88 -16.41
N SER A 59 15.60 -10.93 -16.93
CA SER A 59 17.07 -11.03 -16.94
C SER A 59 17.74 -9.82 -17.63
N LYS A 60 17.13 -9.29 -18.69
CA LYS A 60 17.62 -8.08 -19.37
C LYS A 60 17.53 -6.85 -18.46
N TRP A 61 16.43 -6.70 -17.73
CA TRP A 61 16.25 -5.60 -16.76
C TRP A 61 17.25 -5.70 -15.61
N MET A 62 17.40 -6.89 -15.04
CA MET A 62 18.35 -7.15 -13.95
C MET A 62 19.80 -6.90 -14.38
N ASN A 63 20.17 -7.20 -15.63
CA ASN A 63 21.47 -6.83 -16.19
C ASN A 63 21.68 -5.30 -16.26
N MET A 64 20.64 -4.54 -16.62
CA MET A 64 20.71 -3.06 -16.62
C MET A 64 20.81 -2.49 -15.21
N LEU A 65 20.10 -3.07 -14.23
CA LEU A 65 20.27 -2.71 -12.83
C LEU A 65 21.69 -3.00 -12.34
N SER A 66 22.22 -4.21 -12.62
CA SER A 66 23.59 -4.59 -12.24
C SER A 66 24.62 -3.64 -12.82
N PHE A 67 24.52 -3.33 -14.12
CA PHE A 67 25.39 -2.37 -14.79
C PHE A 67 25.30 -0.98 -14.13
N THR A 68 24.07 -0.52 -13.84
CA THR A 68 23.84 0.76 -13.17
C THR A 68 24.51 0.83 -11.80
N ILE A 69 24.36 -0.22 -10.98
CA ILE A 69 24.96 -0.31 -9.65
C ILE A 69 26.50 -0.29 -9.75
N GLU A 70 27.07 -1.05 -10.67
CA GLU A 70 28.53 -1.11 -10.87
C GLU A 70 29.14 0.21 -11.31
N GLU A 71 28.52 0.90 -12.28
CA GLU A 71 28.98 2.20 -12.76
C GLU A 71 28.75 3.31 -11.71
N ALA A 72 27.62 3.29 -11.01
CA ALA A 72 27.36 4.21 -9.91
C ALA A 72 28.42 4.08 -8.81
N ARG A 73 28.86 2.86 -8.49
CA ARG A 73 29.93 2.62 -7.52
C ARG A 73 31.25 3.28 -7.94
N LYS A 74 31.64 3.17 -9.21
CA LYS A 74 32.86 3.81 -9.76
C LYS A 74 32.80 5.34 -9.67
N LEU A 75 31.58 5.89 -9.70
CA LEU A 75 31.31 7.33 -9.63
C LEU A 75 30.97 7.83 -8.21
N ASN A 76 31.08 6.97 -7.19
CA ASN A 76 30.73 7.27 -5.81
C ASN A 76 29.27 7.78 -5.66
N LEU A 77 28.34 7.03 -6.27
CA LEU A 77 26.89 7.23 -6.20
C LEU A 77 26.23 6.01 -5.53
N ASN A 78 25.23 6.29 -4.69
CA ASN A 78 24.28 5.29 -4.21
C ASN A 78 23.17 5.07 -5.25
N VAL A 79 22.58 3.88 -5.23
CA VAL A 79 21.42 3.52 -6.03
C VAL A 79 20.31 3.05 -5.09
N ASP A 80 19.15 3.70 -5.19
CA ASP A 80 17.91 3.25 -4.56
C ASP A 80 16.95 2.73 -5.63
N MET A 81 15.93 1.96 -5.23
CA MET A 81 14.92 1.45 -6.16
C MET A 81 13.55 1.31 -5.49
N SER A 82 12.49 1.65 -6.21
CA SER A 82 11.12 1.32 -5.77
C SER A 82 10.92 -0.19 -5.76
N THR A 83 10.34 -0.74 -4.68
CA THR A 83 9.94 -2.15 -4.63
C THR A 83 8.59 -2.35 -5.35
N THR A 84 8.42 -1.69 -6.50
CA THR A 84 7.29 -1.79 -7.42
C THR A 84 7.62 -1.01 -8.71
N THR A 85 6.68 -0.95 -9.64
CA THR A 85 6.73 -0.03 -10.79
C THR A 85 5.58 0.95 -10.67
N GLY A 86 5.81 2.24 -10.97
CA GLY A 86 4.84 3.27 -10.58
C GLY A 86 4.49 3.15 -9.09
N TRP A 87 3.19 3.06 -8.77
CA TRP A 87 2.68 2.91 -7.40
C TRP A 87 1.22 2.41 -7.40
N PRO A 88 0.65 1.97 -6.28
CA PRO A 88 1.31 1.48 -5.07
C PRO A 88 1.90 0.06 -5.30
N PHE A 89 2.36 -0.63 -4.25
CA PHE A 89 2.86 -2.00 -4.42
C PHE A 89 1.81 -2.92 -5.02
N GLY A 90 2.19 -3.54 -6.12
CA GLY A 90 1.42 -4.53 -6.83
C GLY A 90 2.21 -5.07 -8.01
N GLY A 91 1.57 -5.89 -8.82
CA GLY A 91 2.18 -6.39 -10.03
C GLY A 91 1.45 -7.55 -10.67
N SER A 92 1.94 -7.97 -11.83
CA SER A 92 1.39 -9.08 -12.63
C SER A 92 1.31 -10.42 -11.90
N HIS A 93 2.14 -10.61 -10.87
CA HIS A 93 2.17 -11.82 -10.05
C HIS A 93 1.22 -11.77 -8.84
N VAL A 94 0.62 -10.62 -8.51
CA VAL A 94 -0.34 -10.52 -7.40
C VAL A 94 -1.67 -11.14 -7.82
N THR A 95 -1.99 -12.28 -7.24
CA THR A 95 -3.26 -13.00 -7.46
C THR A 95 -4.40 -12.34 -6.68
N SER A 96 -5.66 -12.66 -7.02
CA SER A 96 -6.83 -12.14 -6.30
C SER A 96 -6.83 -12.48 -4.80
N GLU A 97 -6.22 -13.61 -4.41
CA GLU A 97 -6.04 -14.00 -3.01
C GLU A 97 -5.26 -12.96 -2.21
N TYR A 98 -4.20 -12.39 -2.80
CA TYR A 98 -3.31 -11.42 -2.14
C TYR A 98 -3.60 -9.97 -2.51
N ALA A 99 -4.52 -9.73 -3.45
CA ALA A 99 -4.87 -8.40 -3.89
C ALA A 99 -5.66 -7.61 -2.82
N ALA A 100 -5.63 -6.28 -2.92
CA ALA A 100 -6.39 -5.39 -2.06
C ALA A 100 -7.89 -5.70 -2.10
N LYS A 101 -8.50 -5.83 -0.92
CA LYS A 101 -9.91 -6.17 -0.72
C LYS A 101 -10.64 -5.02 -0.02
N ARG A 102 -11.94 -4.94 -0.29
CA ARG A 102 -12.86 -4.04 0.40
C ARG A 102 -13.95 -4.82 1.11
N LEU A 103 -14.30 -4.38 2.31
CA LEU A 103 -15.43 -4.89 3.08
C LEU A 103 -16.72 -4.38 2.43
N GLU A 104 -17.69 -5.27 2.24
CA GLU A 104 -19.03 -4.91 1.78
C GLU A 104 -20.07 -5.48 2.74
N TYR A 105 -21.17 -4.76 2.93
CA TYR A 105 -22.23 -5.22 3.81
C TYR A 105 -23.61 -4.88 3.26
N LYS A 106 -24.60 -5.67 3.69
CA LYS A 106 -26.01 -5.41 3.45
C LYS A 106 -26.81 -5.58 4.73
N ILE A 107 -27.77 -4.68 4.94
CA ILE A 107 -28.69 -4.73 6.08
C ILE A 107 -30.09 -5.04 5.53
N ILE A 108 -30.68 -6.12 6.00
CA ILE A 108 -32.05 -6.53 5.63
C ILE A 108 -32.95 -6.35 6.85
N HIS A 109 -34.04 -5.62 6.67
CA HIS A 109 -35.11 -5.54 7.67
C HIS A 109 -36.06 -6.72 7.49
N ALA A 110 -36.21 -7.54 8.53
CA ALA A 110 -36.92 -8.80 8.48
C ALA A 110 -38.03 -8.81 9.54
N ASN A 111 -39.27 -9.00 9.10
CA ASN A 111 -40.44 -9.05 9.97
C ASN A 111 -40.81 -10.51 10.27
N GLU A 112 -41.37 -10.74 11.46
CA GLU A 112 -41.80 -12.07 11.90
C GLU A 112 -42.66 -12.83 10.89
N ASN A 113 -42.54 -14.16 10.93
CA ASN A 113 -43.31 -15.10 10.11
C ASN A 113 -43.13 -14.97 8.58
N LYS A 114 -42.20 -14.12 8.12
CA LYS A 114 -41.77 -14.09 6.72
C LYS A 114 -40.56 -15.00 6.50
N ILE A 115 -40.33 -15.33 5.24
CA ILE A 115 -39.08 -15.96 4.78
C ILE A 115 -38.27 -14.87 4.08
N VAL A 116 -37.04 -14.65 4.54
CA VAL A 116 -36.05 -13.86 3.83
C VAL A 116 -35.34 -14.82 2.86
N SER A 117 -35.42 -14.52 1.57
CA SER A 117 -34.66 -15.20 0.52
C SER A 117 -33.94 -14.16 -0.31
N GLU A 118 -32.61 -14.11 -0.24
CA GLU A 118 -31.84 -13.08 -0.92
C GLU A 118 -30.45 -13.57 -1.32
N LYS A 119 -30.06 -13.30 -2.56
CA LYS A 119 -28.74 -13.61 -3.11
C LYS A 119 -27.81 -12.40 -3.01
N PHE A 120 -26.56 -12.63 -2.61
CA PHE A 120 -25.52 -11.60 -2.52
C PHE A 120 -24.43 -11.81 -3.56
N GLU A 121 -23.99 -10.70 -4.16
CA GLU A 121 -22.89 -10.65 -5.13
C GLU A 121 -21.58 -10.25 -4.41
N PHE A 122 -21.25 -10.99 -3.35
CA PHE A 122 -19.96 -10.91 -2.68
C PHE A 122 -19.06 -12.05 -3.14
N GLU A 123 -17.77 -11.78 -3.30
CA GLU A 123 -16.76 -12.81 -3.60
C GLU A 123 -16.76 -13.86 -2.49
N LYS A 124 -16.86 -13.40 -1.23
CA LYS A 124 -17.04 -14.28 -0.08
C LYS A 124 -17.81 -13.60 1.04
N ILE A 125 -18.75 -14.33 1.62
CA ILE A 125 -19.46 -13.93 2.83
C ILE A 125 -18.60 -14.30 4.05
N ILE A 126 -18.39 -13.32 4.91
CA ILE A 126 -17.63 -13.42 6.15
C ILE A 126 -18.56 -13.78 7.31
N ALA A 127 -19.69 -13.08 7.42
CA ALA A 127 -20.63 -13.25 8.52
C ALA A 127 -22.07 -12.96 8.10
N SER A 128 -23.01 -13.65 8.74
CA SER A 128 -24.43 -13.39 8.61
C SER A 128 -25.05 -13.45 9.99
N VAL A 129 -25.54 -12.31 10.48
CA VAL A 129 -25.99 -12.16 11.88
C VAL A 129 -27.28 -11.35 11.94
N ALA A 130 -28.29 -11.86 12.61
CA ALA A 130 -29.53 -11.15 12.90
C ALA A 130 -29.54 -10.60 14.33
N PHE A 131 -29.99 -9.36 14.47
CA PHE A 131 -30.20 -8.69 15.76
C PHE A 131 -31.67 -8.29 15.90
N SER A 132 -32.29 -8.62 17.02
CA SER A 132 -33.66 -8.18 17.34
C SER A 132 -33.67 -6.79 17.97
N GLU A 133 -34.84 -6.18 18.07
CA GLU A 133 -35.04 -4.91 18.83
C GLU A 133 -34.66 -5.03 20.32
N ASN A 134 -34.67 -6.23 20.87
CA ASN A 134 -34.29 -6.51 22.26
C ASN A 134 -32.81 -6.95 22.40
N ASN A 135 -31.99 -6.71 21.38
CA ASN A 135 -30.58 -7.11 21.31
C ASN A 135 -30.35 -8.64 21.37
N GLU A 136 -31.35 -9.46 21.02
CA GLU A 136 -31.12 -10.88 20.81
C GLU A 136 -30.32 -11.08 19.52
N LYS A 137 -29.40 -12.05 19.52
CA LYS A 137 -28.51 -12.34 18.40
C LYS A 137 -28.73 -13.75 17.87
N ILE A 138 -28.86 -13.89 16.56
CA ILE A 138 -28.91 -15.18 15.87
C ILE A 138 -27.84 -15.22 14.77
N LEU A 139 -26.99 -16.24 14.78
CA LEU A 139 -26.05 -16.53 13.69
C LEU A 139 -26.79 -17.21 12.54
N LEU A 140 -26.55 -16.75 11.32
CA LEU A 140 -27.23 -17.22 10.11
C LEU A 140 -26.25 -17.74 9.05
N ASN A 141 -24.97 -17.94 9.40
CA ASN A 141 -23.97 -18.47 8.49
C ASN A 141 -24.37 -19.84 7.89
N ASP A 142 -25.06 -20.68 8.65
CA ASP A 142 -25.56 -21.98 8.21
C ASP A 142 -26.82 -21.89 7.33
N LYS A 143 -27.38 -20.68 7.16
CA LYS A 143 -28.56 -20.40 6.33
C LYS A 143 -28.21 -19.84 4.96
N ILE A 144 -26.92 -19.70 4.68
CA ILE A 144 -26.41 -19.25 3.39
C ILE A 144 -25.89 -20.45 2.63
N ASP A 145 -26.42 -20.65 1.42
CA ASP A 145 -25.98 -21.74 0.55
C ASP A 145 -24.70 -21.39 -0.22
N SER A 146 -24.17 -22.36 -0.97
CA SER A 146 -22.96 -22.19 -1.78
C SER A 146 -23.12 -21.20 -2.94
N SER A 147 -24.34 -20.77 -3.25
CA SER A 147 -24.64 -19.76 -4.27
C SER A 147 -24.78 -18.36 -3.66
N ASN A 148 -24.34 -18.18 -2.41
CA ASN A 148 -24.49 -16.95 -1.63
C ASN A 148 -25.95 -16.51 -1.47
N ASN A 149 -26.89 -17.45 -1.39
CA ASN A 149 -28.29 -17.14 -1.14
C ASN A 149 -28.66 -17.47 0.31
N LEU A 150 -29.11 -16.46 1.05
CA LEU A 150 -29.67 -16.61 2.39
C LEU A 150 -31.11 -17.09 2.27
N THR A 151 -31.48 -18.15 2.99
CA THR A 151 -32.87 -18.54 3.21
C THR A 151 -33.16 -18.69 4.69
N TRP A 152 -33.95 -17.78 5.26
CA TRP A 152 -34.21 -17.75 6.69
C TRP A 152 -35.68 -17.47 7.02
N LYS A 153 -36.29 -18.33 7.84
CA LYS A 153 -37.62 -18.12 8.41
C LYS A 153 -37.50 -17.26 9.66
N VAL A 154 -38.04 -16.05 9.62
CA VAL A 154 -37.89 -15.04 10.68
C VAL A 154 -38.69 -15.46 11.92
N PRO A 155 -38.06 -15.59 13.09
CA PRO A 155 -38.74 -15.79 14.37
C PRO A 155 -39.68 -14.63 14.72
N LYS A 156 -40.41 -14.77 15.84
CA LYS A 156 -41.25 -13.68 16.37
C LYS A 156 -40.43 -12.40 16.60
N GLY A 157 -41.05 -11.24 16.39
CA GLY A 157 -40.41 -9.91 16.50
C GLY A 157 -39.82 -9.37 15.20
N ASN A 158 -39.25 -8.16 15.29
CA ASN A 158 -38.55 -7.50 14.18
C ASN A 158 -37.05 -7.71 14.30
N TRP A 159 -36.41 -7.95 13.17
CA TRP A 159 -34.99 -8.28 13.09
C TRP A 159 -34.29 -7.42 12.04
N LYS A 160 -33.04 -7.07 12.31
CA LYS A 160 -32.09 -6.55 11.32
C LYS A 160 -31.05 -7.62 11.06
N VAL A 161 -30.95 -8.08 9.81
CA VAL A 161 -29.95 -9.05 9.37
C VAL A 161 -28.80 -8.30 8.73
N TYR A 162 -27.60 -8.50 9.26
CA TYR A 162 -26.35 -7.98 8.74
C TYR A 162 -25.63 -9.09 7.98
N ILE A 163 -25.44 -8.90 6.69
CA ILE A 163 -24.65 -9.76 5.82
C ILE A 163 -23.37 -9.02 5.51
N LEU A 164 -22.25 -9.60 5.91
CA LEU A 164 -20.94 -9.04 5.75
C LEU A 164 -20.13 -9.92 4.81
N GLY A 165 -19.53 -9.34 3.78
CA GLY A 165 -18.66 -10.01 2.84
C GLY A 165 -17.50 -9.12 2.44
N TYR A 166 -16.69 -9.59 1.50
CA TYR A 166 -15.71 -8.75 0.83
C TYR A 166 -15.74 -8.98 -0.67
N ASN A 167 -15.21 -8.00 -1.39
CA ASN A 167 -14.88 -8.08 -2.81
C ASN A 167 -13.44 -7.57 -3.02
N GLY A 168 -12.75 -8.09 -4.03
CA GLY A 168 -11.52 -7.45 -4.51
C GLY A 168 -11.79 -6.00 -4.94
N THR A 169 -10.87 -5.07 -4.62
CA THR A 169 -10.96 -3.67 -5.07
C THR A 169 -10.91 -3.54 -6.59
N GLY A 170 -10.25 -4.50 -7.25
CA GLY A 170 -9.96 -4.47 -8.68
C GLY A 170 -8.87 -3.46 -9.07
N GLN A 171 -8.29 -2.74 -8.09
CA GLN A 171 -7.29 -1.72 -8.35
C GLN A 171 -6.06 -2.33 -9.05
N LYS A 172 -5.60 -1.65 -10.10
CA LYS A 172 -4.36 -1.98 -10.80
C LYS A 172 -3.26 -1.00 -10.40
N VAL A 173 -2.01 -1.48 -10.47
CA VAL A 173 -0.82 -0.63 -10.30
C VAL A 173 -0.91 0.56 -11.25
N LYS A 174 -0.83 1.76 -10.69
CA LYS A 174 -0.88 3.02 -11.43
C LYS A 174 0.46 3.24 -12.12
N ARG A 175 0.41 3.63 -13.39
CA ARG A 175 1.60 3.97 -14.18
C ARG A 175 2.63 2.82 -14.27
N ALA A 176 2.17 1.57 -14.22
CA ALA A 176 3.03 0.40 -14.26
C ALA A 176 3.96 0.39 -15.48
N ALA A 177 5.22 0.01 -15.26
CA ALA A 177 6.14 -0.34 -16.33
C ALA A 177 5.80 -1.71 -16.94
N PRO A 178 6.25 -1.98 -18.19
CA PRO A 178 6.13 -3.28 -18.84
C PRO A 178 6.52 -4.45 -17.94
N GLY A 179 5.70 -5.51 -17.96
CA GLY A 179 5.94 -6.74 -17.20
C GLY A 179 5.49 -6.69 -15.75
N ASN A 180 4.95 -5.57 -15.26
CA ASN A 180 4.44 -5.44 -13.89
C ASN A 180 3.02 -4.86 -13.80
N GLU A 181 2.25 -4.91 -14.89
CA GLU A 181 0.83 -4.59 -14.89
C GLU A 181 0.05 -5.65 -14.11
N GLY A 182 -0.68 -5.25 -13.07
CA GLY A 182 -1.43 -6.21 -12.28
C GLY A 182 -2.15 -5.61 -11.10
N LEU A 183 -2.69 -6.47 -10.25
CA LEU A 183 -3.47 -6.06 -9.07
C LEU A 183 -2.57 -5.41 -8.02
N VAL A 184 -3.13 -4.45 -7.30
CA VAL A 184 -2.52 -3.87 -6.10
C VAL A 184 -2.59 -4.88 -4.95
N LEU A 185 -1.50 -4.98 -4.20
CA LEU A 185 -1.36 -5.86 -3.04
C LEU A 185 -2.25 -5.41 -1.87
N ASP A 186 -2.75 -6.35 -1.08
CA ASP A 186 -3.45 -6.05 0.18
C ASP A 186 -2.52 -5.31 1.17
N PRO A 187 -2.77 -4.02 1.47
CA PRO A 187 -1.89 -3.21 2.32
C PRO A 187 -1.96 -3.59 3.81
N PHE A 188 -2.79 -4.56 4.19
CA PHE A 188 -2.96 -5.02 5.57
C PHE A 188 -2.49 -6.47 5.76
N SER A 189 -1.91 -7.10 4.71
CA SER A 189 -1.48 -8.49 4.74
C SER A 189 0.03 -8.64 4.76
N ALA A 190 0.59 -8.89 5.95
CA ALA A 190 2.00 -9.29 6.09
C ALA A 190 2.32 -10.60 5.33
N ASN A 191 1.37 -11.53 5.26
CA ASN A 191 1.52 -12.75 4.48
C ASN A 191 1.54 -12.44 2.97
N GLY A 192 0.67 -11.53 2.51
CA GLY A 192 0.68 -11.02 1.15
C GLY A 192 1.99 -10.33 0.80
N MET A 193 2.55 -9.52 1.70
CA MET A 193 3.87 -8.92 1.52
C MET A 193 4.98 -9.97 1.36
N ASN A 194 5.00 -11.02 2.18
CA ASN A 194 5.97 -12.11 2.00
C ASN A 194 5.82 -12.81 0.64
N TYR A 195 4.57 -13.05 0.20
CA TYR A 195 4.31 -13.61 -1.13
C TYR A 195 4.80 -12.67 -2.25
N TYR A 196 4.48 -11.39 -2.16
CA TYR A 196 4.88 -10.34 -3.10
C TYR A 196 6.40 -10.30 -3.30
N LEU A 197 7.13 -10.35 -2.18
CA LEU A 197 8.59 -10.26 -2.17
C LEU A 197 9.30 -11.48 -2.77
N THR A 198 8.60 -12.62 -2.93
CA THR A 198 9.21 -13.82 -3.56
C THR A 198 9.60 -13.59 -5.02
N ARG A 199 8.89 -12.72 -5.76
CA ARG A 199 9.27 -12.33 -7.11
C ARG A 199 10.61 -11.58 -7.12
N TYR A 200 10.80 -10.69 -6.15
CA TYR A 200 12.05 -9.93 -5.98
C TYR A 200 13.18 -10.87 -5.56
N ASP A 201 12.95 -11.75 -4.58
CA ASP A 201 13.94 -12.76 -4.18
C ASP A 201 14.39 -13.62 -5.36
N SER A 202 13.45 -14.05 -6.19
CA SER A 202 13.74 -14.85 -7.39
C SER A 202 14.57 -14.05 -8.40
N ALA A 203 14.19 -12.80 -8.66
CA ALA A 203 14.91 -11.94 -9.60
C ALA A 203 16.35 -11.64 -9.13
N PHE A 204 16.55 -11.41 -7.83
CA PHE A 204 17.85 -11.11 -7.25
C PHE A 204 18.74 -12.34 -7.01
N SER A 205 18.18 -13.55 -6.99
CA SER A 205 18.90 -14.78 -6.63
C SER A 205 20.16 -15.07 -7.48
N ASN A 206 20.19 -14.60 -8.73
CA ASN A 206 21.29 -14.82 -9.66
C ASN A 206 22.22 -13.60 -9.82
N PHE A 207 22.02 -12.55 -9.02
CA PHE A 207 22.73 -11.28 -9.17
C PHE A 207 23.50 -10.94 -7.89
N SER A 208 24.80 -10.69 -8.05
CA SER A 208 25.60 -10.11 -6.97
C SER A 208 25.36 -8.60 -6.96
N ILE A 209 24.92 -8.09 -5.81
CA ILE A 209 24.64 -6.67 -5.62
C ILE A 209 25.67 -6.11 -4.67
N SER A 210 26.33 -5.02 -5.08
CA SER A 210 27.26 -4.31 -4.21
C SER A 210 26.54 -3.37 -3.25
N ASP A 211 27.23 -3.04 -2.16
CA ASP A 211 26.72 -2.29 -1.02
C ASP A 211 26.25 -0.85 -1.33
N ASN A 212 26.55 -0.32 -2.53
CA ASN A 212 26.03 0.97 -2.98
C ASN A 212 24.58 0.89 -3.51
N PHE A 213 24.02 -0.31 -3.67
CA PHE A 213 22.57 -0.49 -3.77
C PHE A 213 21.97 -0.38 -2.37
N ARG A 214 21.47 0.81 -2.07
CA ARG A 214 21.31 1.28 -0.70
C ARG A 214 19.90 1.04 -0.19
N ALA A 215 18.88 1.58 -0.86
CA ALA A 215 17.53 1.60 -0.32
C ALA A 215 16.46 0.99 -1.23
N GLN A 216 15.46 0.40 -0.60
CA GLN A 216 14.17 0.05 -1.18
C GLN A 216 13.14 1.14 -0.84
N TYR A 217 12.27 1.48 -1.79
CA TYR A 217 11.30 2.56 -1.62
C TYR A 217 9.84 2.10 -1.70
N HIS A 218 9.03 2.62 -0.79
CA HIS A 218 7.56 2.53 -0.77
C HIS A 218 6.98 3.95 -0.87
N ASP A 219 6.13 4.15 -1.88
CA ASP A 219 5.52 5.44 -2.19
C ASP A 219 4.36 5.78 -1.26
N SER A 220 3.79 6.98 -1.43
CA SER A 220 2.62 7.42 -0.66
C SER A 220 1.43 6.45 -0.75
N TYR A 221 0.58 6.45 0.28
CA TYR A 221 -0.52 5.50 0.38
C TYR A 221 -1.63 5.84 -0.62
N GLU A 222 -1.71 5.05 -1.70
CA GLU A 222 -2.76 5.16 -2.73
C GLU A 222 -3.48 3.80 -2.95
N TYR A 223 -3.82 3.08 -1.88
CA TYR A 223 -4.55 1.81 -1.94
C TYR A 223 -6.07 2.06 -1.89
N TYR A 224 -6.68 2.29 -3.04
CA TYR A 224 -8.04 2.81 -3.16
C TYR A 224 -9.09 1.78 -2.69
N ASN A 225 -9.99 2.25 -1.82
CA ASN A 225 -11.08 1.48 -1.22
C ASN A 225 -10.63 0.21 -0.47
N ALA A 226 -9.34 0.06 -0.19
CA ALA A 226 -8.82 -1.07 0.58
C ALA A 226 -9.07 -0.84 2.07
N ASP A 227 -9.92 -1.65 2.68
CA ASP A 227 -10.25 -1.58 4.12
C ASP A 227 -10.42 -2.97 4.77
N TYR A 228 -10.10 -4.05 4.04
CA TYR A 228 -10.24 -5.43 4.51
C TYR A 228 -9.02 -6.29 4.23
N SER A 229 -8.76 -7.22 5.15
CA SER A 229 -7.85 -8.35 4.96
C SER A 229 -8.37 -9.57 5.70
N ASP A 230 -8.01 -10.78 5.24
CA ASP A 230 -8.52 -12.05 5.79
C ASP A 230 -8.19 -12.24 7.28
N SER A 231 -7.16 -11.55 7.77
CA SER A 231 -6.75 -11.60 9.17
C SER A 231 -7.51 -10.62 10.07
N LEU A 232 -8.30 -9.69 9.52
CA LEU A 232 -8.87 -8.53 10.22
C LEU A 232 -9.64 -8.91 11.49
N PHE A 233 -10.69 -9.73 11.38
CA PHE A 233 -11.54 -10.07 12.52
C PHE A 233 -10.80 -10.90 13.59
N LYS A 234 -9.95 -11.83 13.14
CA LYS A 234 -9.11 -12.63 14.06
C LYS A 234 -8.11 -11.75 14.79
N TYR A 235 -7.49 -10.80 14.09
CA TYR A 235 -6.50 -9.89 14.65
C TYR A 235 -7.14 -8.87 15.59
N PHE A 236 -8.31 -8.33 15.21
CA PHE A 236 -9.15 -7.49 16.06
C PHE A 236 -9.43 -8.17 17.40
N LYS A 237 -9.94 -9.41 17.36
CA LYS A 237 -10.29 -10.15 18.57
C LYS A 237 -9.08 -10.40 19.48
N LYS A 238 -7.93 -10.69 18.87
CA LYS A 238 -6.66 -10.83 19.60
C LYS A 238 -6.23 -9.51 20.25
N LEU A 239 -6.39 -8.39 19.57
CA LEU A 239 -5.90 -7.08 20.03
C LEU A 239 -6.82 -6.46 21.09
N ASN A 240 -8.13 -6.57 20.90
CA ASN A 240 -9.13 -5.82 21.68
C ASN A 240 -9.89 -6.70 22.68
N GLY A 241 -9.76 -8.03 22.59
CA GLY A 241 -10.32 -8.98 23.55
C GLY A 241 -11.80 -9.33 23.36
N TYR A 242 -12.43 -8.87 22.29
CA TYR A 242 -13.83 -9.18 21.95
C TYR A 242 -14.03 -9.35 20.45
N ASP A 243 -15.14 -9.98 20.06
CA ASP A 243 -15.44 -10.28 18.66
C ASP A 243 -16.16 -9.10 17.99
N LEU A 244 -15.54 -8.47 16.97
CA LEU A 244 -16.16 -7.34 16.27
C LEU A 244 -17.48 -7.73 15.59
N LEU A 245 -17.64 -9.01 15.20
CA LEU A 245 -18.87 -9.50 14.56
C LEU A 245 -20.08 -9.50 15.51
N ASP A 246 -19.86 -9.35 16.83
CA ASP A 246 -20.93 -9.20 17.82
C ASP A 246 -21.49 -7.77 17.84
N TYR A 247 -20.79 -6.82 17.20
CA TYR A 247 -21.06 -5.38 17.27
C TYR A 247 -21.31 -4.76 15.88
N LEU A 248 -21.77 -5.54 14.90
CA LEU A 248 -22.08 -5.03 13.55
C LEU A 248 -23.09 -3.86 13.55
N PRO A 249 -24.15 -3.83 14.39
CA PRO A 249 -25.04 -2.67 14.46
C PRO A 249 -24.33 -1.38 14.89
N ILE A 250 -23.30 -1.50 15.74
CA ILE A 250 -22.49 -0.38 16.20
C ILE A 250 -21.48 0.02 15.11
N LEU A 251 -20.82 -0.95 14.48
CA LEU A 251 -19.82 -0.71 13.45
C LEU A 251 -20.41 0.06 12.25
N PHE A 252 -21.63 -0.33 11.82
CA PHE A 252 -22.32 0.24 10.66
C PHE A 252 -23.43 1.24 11.01
N GLY A 253 -23.61 1.57 12.29
CA GLY A 253 -24.57 2.57 12.74
C GLY A 253 -23.95 3.96 12.88
N ASP A 254 -24.80 4.97 13.05
CA ASP A 254 -24.40 6.39 13.16
C ASP A 254 -24.45 6.94 14.60
N SER A 255 -24.60 6.06 15.59
CA SER A 255 -24.57 6.47 16.99
C SER A 255 -23.22 7.12 17.35
N THR A 256 -23.26 8.08 18.26
CA THR A 256 -22.09 8.80 18.78
C THR A 256 -21.89 8.56 20.28
N ASP A 257 -22.55 7.55 20.84
CA ASP A 257 -22.33 7.13 22.21
C ASP A 257 -20.89 6.62 22.43
N GLU A 258 -20.46 6.60 23.69
CA GLU A 258 -19.10 6.25 24.08
C GLU A 258 -18.68 4.83 23.62
N ASN A 259 -19.59 3.86 23.66
CA ASN A 259 -19.30 2.51 23.19
C ASN A 259 -19.10 2.48 21.68
N THR A 260 -19.92 3.21 20.93
CA THR A 260 -19.76 3.32 19.47
C THR A 260 -18.45 3.96 19.08
N ILE A 261 -18.07 5.06 19.74
CA ILE A 261 -16.79 5.73 19.51
C ILE A 261 -15.64 4.77 19.81
N ARG A 262 -15.69 4.08 20.95
CA ARG A 262 -14.64 3.13 21.38
C ARG A 262 -14.48 1.96 20.41
N ILE A 263 -15.58 1.32 20.01
CA ILE A 263 -15.53 0.17 19.09
C ILE A 263 -14.99 0.58 17.71
N LYS A 264 -15.40 1.75 17.20
CA LYS A 264 -14.86 2.28 15.93
C LYS A 264 -13.38 2.68 16.07
N ALA A 265 -12.95 3.16 17.23
CA ALA A 265 -11.54 3.43 17.50
C ALA A 265 -10.71 2.13 17.52
N ASP A 266 -11.19 1.08 18.19
CA ASP A 266 -10.54 -0.24 18.24
C ASP A 266 -10.44 -0.87 16.83
N TYR A 267 -11.46 -0.66 15.97
CA TYR A 267 -11.42 -1.07 14.56
C TYR A 267 -10.31 -0.36 13.79
N ARG A 268 -10.26 0.98 13.86
CA ARG A 268 -9.23 1.79 13.18
C ARG A 268 -7.83 1.48 13.69
N LYS A 269 -7.67 1.27 15.01
CA LYS A 269 -6.42 0.81 15.60
C LYS A 269 -5.99 -0.54 15.02
N THR A 270 -6.93 -1.47 14.84
CA THR A 270 -6.64 -2.77 14.24
C THR A 270 -6.14 -2.64 12.80
N ILE A 271 -6.77 -1.79 11.99
CA ILE A 271 -6.32 -1.48 10.62
C ILE A 271 -4.91 -0.86 10.62
N SER A 272 -4.68 0.12 11.50
CA SER A 272 -3.37 0.75 11.68
C SER A 272 -2.27 -0.27 12.00
N GLU A 273 -2.51 -1.16 12.96
CA GLU A 273 -1.58 -2.21 13.36
C GLU A 273 -1.29 -3.23 12.25
N LEU A 274 -2.29 -3.57 11.43
CA LEU A 274 -2.10 -4.43 10.28
C LEU A 274 -1.22 -3.77 9.21
N HIS A 275 -1.43 -2.48 8.93
CA HIS A 275 -0.60 -1.76 7.98
C HIS A 275 0.84 -1.55 8.49
N ILE A 276 1.04 -1.27 9.77
CA ILE A 276 2.38 -1.21 10.39
C ILE A 276 3.11 -2.55 10.21
N LYS A 277 2.41 -3.68 10.37
CA LYS A 277 2.99 -5.01 10.13
C LYS A 277 3.34 -5.25 8.66
N TYR A 278 2.51 -4.77 7.74
CA TYR A 278 2.79 -4.82 6.31
C TYR A 278 4.10 -4.09 5.97
N ILE A 279 4.27 -2.84 6.43
CA ILE A 279 5.49 -2.05 6.23
C ILE A 279 6.69 -2.69 6.94
N SER A 280 6.52 -3.14 8.19
CA SER A 280 7.59 -3.78 8.95
C SER A 280 8.06 -5.08 8.30
N THR A 281 7.16 -5.83 7.65
CA THR A 281 7.52 -7.07 6.94
C THR A 281 8.43 -6.76 5.74
N TRP A 282 8.09 -5.72 4.98
CA TRP A 282 8.92 -5.23 3.88
C TRP A 282 10.27 -4.70 4.36
N ASN A 283 10.30 -3.90 5.43
CA ASN A 283 11.54 -3.38 6.01
C ASN A 283 12.47 -4.50 6.48
N ASN A 284 11.94 -5.50 7.20
CA ASN A 284 12.71 -6.67 7.62
C ASN A 284 13.26 -7.47 6.44
N TRP A 285 12.54 -7.54 5.31
CA TRP A 285 13.04 -8.17 4.10
C TRP A 285 14.21 -7.40 3.47
N ALA A 286 14.12 -6.08 3.39
CA ALA A 286 15.20 -5.23 2.89
C ALA A 286 16.46 -5.36 3.77
N HIS A 287 16.29 -5.32 5.11
CA HIS A 287 17.39 -5.48 6.08
C HIS A 287 18.11 -6.82 5.97
N LYS A 288 17.38 -7.92 5.72
CA LYS A 288 17.98 -9.25 5.49
C LYS A 288 18.92 -9.29 4.28
N LYS A 289 18.80 -8.32 3.37
CA LYS A 289 19.65 -8.16 2.18
C LYS A 289 20.73 -7.09 2.35
N GLY A 290 20.80 -6.46 3.53
CA GLY A 290 21.73 -5.36 3.81
C GLY A 290 21.28 -4.01 3.27
N TRP A 291 20.01 -3.87 2.85
CA TRP A 291 19.45 -2.61 2.36
C TRP A 291 18.68 -1.89 3.46
N ILE A 292 18.51 -0.59 3.29
CA ILE A 292 17.61 0.24 4.12
C ILE A 292 16.29 0.51 3.39
N THR A 293 15.32 1.11 4.06
CA THR A 293 14.04 1.50 3.46
C THR A 293 13.79 2.99 3.51
N ARG A 294 13.14 3.48 2.45
CA ARG A 294 12.57 4.84 2.34
C ARG A 294 11.07 4.71 2.19
N ASN A 295 10.30 5.36 3.07
CA ASN A 295 8.85 5.21 3.08
C ASN A 295 8.14 6.55 3.12
N GLN A 296 7.23 6.77 2.18
CA GLN A 296 6.25 7.84 2.24
C GLN A 296 4.96 7.33 2.88
N ALA A 297 4.78 7.56 4.17
CA ALA A 297 3.68 6.99 4.94
C ALA A 297 2.33 7.74 4.81
N HIS A 298 2.33 8.92 4.19
CA HIS A 298 1.16 9.81 4.20
C HIS A 298 -0.02 9.26 3.39
N GLY A 299 -1.23 9.58 3.83
CA GLY A 299 -2.47 9.00 3.33
C GLY A 299 -2.86 7.65 3.95
N ALA A 300 -1.94 6.99 4.66
CA ALA A 300 -2.21 5.67 5.24
C ALA A 300 -3.22 5.71 6.40
N PRO A 301 -4.06 4.67 6.59
CA PRO A 301 -5.01 4.58 7.70
C PRO A 301 -4.31 4.13 9.00
N ALA A 302 -3.19 4.77 9.34
CA ALA A 302 -2.37 4.47 10.51
C ALA A 302 -1.74 5.74 11.09
N ASN A 303 -1.19 5.63 12.31
CA ASN A 303 -0.40 6.72 12.88
C ASN A 303 0.90 6.90 12.08
N LEU A 304 1.08 8.07 11.48
CA LEU A 304 2.23 8.39 10.63
C LEU A 304 3.57 8.23 11.35
N LEU A 305 3.64 8.60 12.63
CA LEU A 305 4.88 8.48 13.40
C LEU A 305 5.29 7.03 13.59
N ASP A 306 4.32 6.13 13.77
CA ASP A 306 4.58 4.70 13.93
C ASP A 306 5.04 4.07 12.60
N LEU A 307 4.46 4.48 11.47
CA LEU A 307 4.90 4.05 10.14
C LEU A 307 6.29 4.55 9.78
N TYR A 308 6.59 5.80 10.12
CA TYR A 308 7.92 6.38 9.92
C TYR A 308 8.95 5.74 10.84
N ALA A 309 8.60 5.42 12.09
CA ALA A 309 9.46 4.65 12.99
C ALA A 309 9.69 3.20 12.52
N ALA A 310 8.80 2.64 11.70
CA ALA A 310 8.94 1.30 11.14
C ALA A 310 9.88 1.24 9.91
N SER A 311 10.40 2.38 9.43
CA SER A 311 11.27 2.50 8.24
C SER A 311 12.58 3.21 8.60
N ASP A 312 13.64 3.04 7.81
CA ASP A 312 14.95 3.66 8.14
C ASP A 312 15.01 5.15 7.80
N ILE A 313 14.40 5.52 6.66
CA ILE A 313 14.31 6.89 6.20
C ILE A 313 12.83 7.24 6.03
N PRO A 314 12.25 7.96 7.00
CA PRO A 314 10.98 8.65 6.80
C PRO A 314 11.09 9.62 5.64
N GLU A 315 10.22 9.46 4.64
CA GLU A 315 10.20 10.35 3.49
C GLU A 315 8.85 11.05 3.38
N THR A 316 8.93 12.28 2.88
CA THR A 316 7.79 13.17 2.75
C THR A 316 7.86 13.89 1.41
N GLU A 317 6.81 14.66 1.08
CA GLU A 317 6.69 15.33 -0.21
C GLU A 317 6.27 16.80 -0.03
N THR A 318 6.80 17.66 -0.90
CA THR A 318 6.37 19.05 -1.03
C THR A 318 6.33 19.41 -2.51
N PHE A 319 5.25 20.06 -2.94
CA PHE A 319 5.09 20.55 -4.31
C PHE A 319 5.38 22.05 -4.40
N GLY A 320 5.80 22.49 -5.59
CA GLY A 320 6.02 23.89 -5.92
C GLY A 320 7.26 24.51 -5.30
N SER A 321 7.59 25.71 -5.76
CA SER A 321 8.69 26.49 -5.23
C SER A 321 8.23 27.24 -3.97
N ARG A 322 8.82 26.93 -2.83
CA ARG A 322 8.52 27.60 -1.55
C ARG A 322 9.66 28.51 -1.13
N GLN A 323 9.33 29.68 -0.58
CA GLN A 323 10.33 30.64 -0.10
C GLN A 323 10.92 30.14 1.22
N TYR A 324 12.05 29.44 1.14
CA TYR A 324 12.85 29.10 2.30
C TYR A 324 13.96 30.13 2.51
N LYS A 325 14.26 30.47 3.78
CA LYS A 325 15.43 31.30 4.14
C LYS A 325 16.74 30.49 4.07
N ILE A 326 16.91 29.67 3.03
CA ILE A 326 18.09 28.84 2.80
C ILE A 326 18.87 29.45 1.64
N PRO A 327 20.12 29.90 1.84
CA PRO A 327 20.93 30.48 0.78
C PRO A 327 21.06 29.53 -0.42
N GLY A 328 20.81 30.04 -1.64
CA GLY A 328 20.94 29.29 -2.88
C GLY A 328 19.74 28.43 -3.30
N ILE A 329 18.69 28.32 -2.48
CA ILE A 329 17.43 27.69 -2.91
C ILE A 329 16.72 28.61 -3.91
N ARG A 330 16.44 28.08 -5.10
CA ARG A 330 15.70 28.77 -6.16
C ARG A 330 14.24 28.97 -5.73
N PHE A 331 13.78 30.21 -5.78
CA PHE A 331 12.38 30.58 -5.58
C PHE A 331 11.80 31.08 -6.91
N ILE A 332 10.68 30.49 -7.36
CA ILE A 332 9.92 30.94 -8.53
C ILE A 332 8.55 31.41 -8.02
N GLU A 333 8.34 32.72 -8.05
CA GLU A 333 7.15 33.37 -7.46
C GLU A 333 5.83 32.90 -8.08
N GLU A 334 5.85 32.53 -9.37
CA GLU A 334 4.68 32.08 -10.14
C GLU A 334 4.33 30.58 -9.94
N GLU A 335 5.24 29.76 -9.38
CA GLU A 335 5.04 28.32 -9.11
C GLU A 335 4.77 28.02 -7.63
N ASN A 336 4.21 28.99 -6.93
CA ASN A 336 3.91 28.85 -5.51
C ASN A 336 2.67 27.95 -5.34
N SER A 337 2.83 26.78 -4.69
CA SER A 337 1.70 25.88 -4.36
C SER A 337 0.87 26.49 -3.20
N THR A 338 0.10 27.54 -3.47
CA THR A 338 -0.51 28.39 -2.43
C THR A 338 -1.89 27.95 -1.95
N SER A 339 -2.37 26.74 -2.22
CA SER A 339 -3.73 26.37 -1.81
C SER A 339 -3.91 26.17 -0.29
N GLU A 340 -2.84 25.99 0.51
CA GLU A 340 -2.99 25.77 1.96
C GLU A 340 -2.03 26.61 2.84
N PRO A 341 -2.52 27.24 3.92
CA PRO A 341 -1.68 27.90 4.91
C PRO A 341 -0.87 26.90 5.73
N LEU A 342 0.36 27.28 6.06
CA LEU A 342 1.34 26.48 6.79
C LEU A 342 0.79 25.96 8.13
N ASN A 343 0.74 24.64 8.31
CA ASN A 343 0.56 24.03 9.62
C ASN A 343 1.95 23.82 10.28
N PRO A 344 2.25 24.45 11.44
CA PRO A 344 3.54 24.32 12.11
C PRO A 344 3.86 22.90 12.62
N LEU A 345 2.85 22.05 12.80
CA LEU A 345 3.03 20.63 13.12
C LEU A 345 3.42 19.83 11.87
N VAL A 346 2.89 20.21 10.71
CA VAL A 346 3.30 19.67 9.41
C VAL A 346 4.76 20.03 9.17
N LEU A 347 5.25 21.23 9.49
CA LEU A 347 6.69 21.58 9.36
C LEU A 347 7.69 20.65 10.08
N LYS A 348 7.27 19.85 11.08
CA LYS A 348 8.14 18.86 11.75
C LYS A 348 8.06 17.46 11.13
N PHE A 349 7.06 17.19 10.29
CA PHE A 349 6.78 15.88 9.69
C PHE A 349 6.24 15.98 8.25
N ALA A 350 6.54 17.07 7.51
CA ALA A 350 5.77 17.52 6.34
C ALA A 350 5.86 16.57 5.16
N SER A 351 5.01 15.54 5.22
CA SER A 351 4.21 14.93 4.18
C SER A 351 3.29 15.92 3.48
N SER A 352 2.68 15.46 2.37
CA SER A 352 1.50 16.01 1.70
C SER A 352 0.44 16.57 2.65
#